data_AF-A0A496W2Z0-F1
#
_entry.id   AF-A0A496W2Z0-F1
#
_cell.length_a   1.000
_cell.length_b   1.000
_cell.length_c   1.000
_cell.angle_alpha   90.00
_cell.angle_beta   90.00
_cell.angle_gamma   90.00
#
_symmetry.space_group_name_H-M   'P 1'
#
loop_
_entity.id
_entity.type
_entity.pdbx_description
1 polymer ?
#
loop_
_entity_poly.entity_id
_entity_poly.type
_entity_poly.pdbx_seq_one_letter_code
_entity_poly.pdbx_strand_id
1 'polypeptide(L)' 'MQTITLKIDDSINEKFCWLLNHFSKNEIKILEQYEYISDDDYLRKIDGMVQSIKEARNEPIKNGVTLDKLEW' A
#
# COMPACT_ATOMS: atom_id res chain seq x y z
N MET A 1 -12.30 -9.86 2.64
CA MET A 1 -12.18 -9.72 1.17
C MET A 1 -10.75 -10.04 0.80
N GLN A 2 -10.53 -10.97 -0.12
CA GLN A 2 -9.19 -11.26 -0.64
C GLN A 2 -8.97 -10.41 -1.89
N THR A 3 -7.84 -9.71 -1.96
CA THR A 3 -7.49 -8.87 -3.11
C THR A 3 -6.52 -9.63 -4.00
N ILE A 4 -6.81 -9.69 -5.29
CA ILE A 4 -5.97 -10.35 -6.29
C ILE A 4 -5.43 -9.28 -7.23
N THR A 5 -4.11 -9.19 -7.35
CA THR A 5 -3.44 -8.30 -8.31
C THR A 5 -3.13 -9.08 -9.58
N LEU A 6 -3.61 -8.61 -10.72
CA LEU A 6 -3.33 -9.22 -12.03
C LEU A 6 -2.44 -8.27 -12.85
N LYS A 7 -1.33 -8.79 -13.37
CA LYS A 7 -0.52 -8.10 -14.37
C LYS A 7 -0.93 -8.59 -15.75
N ILE A 8 -1.40 -7.69 -16.59
CA ILE A 8 -1.74 -7.98 -17.99
C ILE A 8 -0.76 -7.28 -18.92
N ASP A 9 -0.59 -7.84 -20.11
CA ASP A 9 0.15 -7.21 -21.18
C ASP A 9 -0.73 -6.20 -21.92
N ASP A 10 -0.16 -5.08 -22.39
CA ASP A 10 -0.92 -4.05 -23.10
C ASP A 10 -1.58 -4.58 -24.38
N SER A 11 -0.99 -5.60 -25.03
CA SER A 11 -1.55 -6.22 -26.23
C SER A 11 -2.92 -6.88 -26.01
N ILE A 12 -3.30 -7.17 -24.77
CA ILE A 12 -4.58 -7.76 -24.42
C ILE A 12 -5.51 -6.81 -23.67
N ASN A 13 -5.13 -5.54 -23.49
CA ASN A 13 -5.85 -4.59 -22.66
C ASN A 13 -7.31 -4.42 -23.10
N GLU A 14 -7.58 -4.24 -24.40
CA GLU A 14 -8.95 -4.13 -24.92
C GLU A 14 -9.81 -5.38 -24.65
N LYS A 15 -9.22 -6.57 -24.83
CA LYS A 15 -9.92 -7.84 -24.57
C LYS A 15 -10.21 -8.01 -23.08
N PHE A 16 -9.31 -7.54 -22.24
CA PHE A 16 -9.45 -7.60 -20.79
C PHE A 16 -10.52 -6.60 -20.31
N CYS A 17 -10.48 -5.36 -20.79
CA CYS A 17 -11.52 -4.36 -20.53
C CYS A 17 -12.91 -4.85 -21.00
N TRP A 18 -12.98 -5.51 -22.15
CA TRP A 18 -14.21 -6.13 -22.63
C TRP A 18 -14.73 -7.20 -21.67
N LEU A 19 -13.86 -8.10 -21.17
CA LEU A 19 -14.23 -9.09 -20.16
C LEU A 19 -14.79 -8.43 -18.89
N LEU A 20 -14.16 -7.35 -18.42
CA LEU A 20 -14.56 -6.64 -17.21
C LEU A 20 -15.94 -5.96 -17.35
N ASN A 21 -16.33 -5.54 -18.55
CA ASN A 21 -17.66 -4.95 -18.80
C ASN A 21 -18.83 -5.91 -18.56
N HIS A 22 -18.59 -7.21 -18.44
CA HIS A 22 -19.64 -8.20 -18.12
C HIS A 22 -20.00 -8.26 -16.64
N PHE A 23 -19.18 -7.68 -15.77
CA PHE A 23 -19.41 -7.68 -14.33
C PHE A 23 -20.04 -6.37 -13.88
N SER A 24 -20.83 -6.39 -12.80
CA SER A 24 -21.35 -5.16 -12.24
C SER A 24 -20.25 -4.39 -11.52
N LYS A 25 -20.38 -3.06 -11.45
CA LYS A 25 -19.43 -2.17 -10.76
C LYS A 25 -19.29 -2.45 -9.26
N ASN A 26 -20.22 -3.21 -8.67
CA ASN A 26 -20.18 -3.60 -7.26
C ASN A 26 -19.39 -4.90 -7.05
N GLU A 27 -19.10 -5.65 -8.12
CA GLU A 27 -18.40 -6.93 -8.09
C GLU A 27 -16.94 -6.78 -8.49
N ILE A 28 -16.63 -5.85 -9.40
CA ILE A 28 -15.27 -5.57 -9.84
C ILE A 28 -14.99 -4.07 -9.79
N LYS A 29 -13.88 -3.72 -9.14
CA LYS A 29 -13.30 -2.38 -9.15
C LYS A 29 -11.89 -2.44 -9.74
N ILE A 30 -11.65 -1.70 -10.82
CA ILE A 30 -10.29 -1.46 -11.32
C ILE A 30 -9.67 -0.44 -10.38
N LEU A 31 -8.69 -0.88 -9.60
CA LEU A 31 -7.86 0.00 -8.78
C LEU A 31 -6.70 0.43 -9.67
N GLU A 32 -6.70 1.69 -10.10
CA GLU A 32 -5.57 2.22 -10.86
C GLU A 32 -4.36 2.38 -9.92
N GLN A 33 -3.13 2.26 -10.45
CA GLN A 33 -1.90 2.23 -9.64
C GLN A 33 -1.73 3.45 -8.72
N TYR A 34 -2.44 4.55 -8.94
CA TYR A 34 -2.45 5.73 -8.08
C TYR A 34 -3.40 5.63 -6.88
N GLU A 35 -4.26 4.61 -6.81
CA GLU A 35 -4.85 4.15 -5.54
C GLU A 35 -3.84 3.34 -4.70
N TYR A 36 -2.65 3.03 -5.24
CA TYR A 36 -1.50 2.61 -4.44
C TYR A 36 -0.95 3.84 -3.72
N ILE A 37 -1.44 4.03 -2.50
CA ILE A 37 -0.88 5.01 -1.58
C ILE A 37 0.56 4.57 -1.31
N SER A 38 1.54 5.44 -1.58
CA SER A 38 2.94 5.19 -1.19
C SER A 38 2.98 4.80 0.30
N ASP A 39 3.88 3.90 0.69
CA ASP A 39 4.04 3.50 2.09
C ASP A 39 4.14 4.72 3.02
N ASP A 40 4.86 5.77 2.60
CA ASP A 40 4.97 7.01 3.36
C ASP A 40 3.63 7.76 3.47
N ASP A 41 2.86 7.87 2.38
CA ASP A 41 1.53 8.48 2.39
C ASP A 41 0.53 7.64 3.21
N TYR A 42 0.70 6.32 3.25
CA TYR A 42 -0.12 5.42 4.05
C TYR A 42 0.18 5.63 5.54
N LEU A 43 1.47 5.64 5.91
CA LEU A 43 1.92 5.88 7.28
C LEU A 43 1.47 7.27 7.78
N ARG A 44 1.50 8.30 6.92
CA ARG A 44 1.03 9.65 7.26
C ARG A 44 -0.48 9.75 7.48
N LYS A 45 -1.28 8.82 6.96
CA LYS A 45 -2.74 8.78 7.18
C LYS A 45 -3.11 8.19 8.54
N ILE A 46 -2.19 7.49 9.21
CA ILE A 46 -2.45 6.91 10.52
C ILE A 46 -2.38 8.01 11.57
N ASP A 47 -3.49 8.26 12.25
CA ASP A 47 -3.59 9.29 13.27
C ASP A 47 -2.54 9.06 14.38
N GLY A 48 -1.82 10.12 14.74
CA GLY A 48 -0.71 10.06 15.70
C GLY A 48 0.62 9.52 15.16
N MET A 49 0.68 8.87 14.00
CA MET A 49 1.92 8.24 13.51
C MET A 49 3.06 9.23 13.28
N VAL A 50 2.75 10.38 12.68
CA VAL A 50 3.74 11.46 12.48
C VAL A 50 4.29 11.98 13.82
N GLN A 51 3.44 12.02 14.85
CA GLN A 51 3.83 12.47 16.18
C GLN A 51 4.71 11.42 16.88
N SER A 52 4.33 10.14 16.82
CA SER A 52 5.12 9.04 17.38
C SER A 52 6.52 8.94 16.77
N ILE A 53 6.66 9.16 15.46
CA ILE A 53 7.98 9.18 14.80
C ILE A 53 8.84 10.35 15.31
N LYS A 54 8.24 11.53 15.50
CA LYS A 54 8.95 12.70 16.06
C LYS A 54 9.39 12.45 17.49
N GLU A 55 8.55 11.80 18.29
CA GLU A 55 8.83 11.45 19.68
C GLU A 55 9.98 10.43 19.77
N ALA A 56 9.90 9.34 18.99
CA ALA A 56 10.96 8.34 18.89
C ALA A 56 12.30 8.96 18.46
N ARG A 57 12.29 9.92 17.54
CA ARG A 57 13.52 10.63 17.12
C ARG A 57 14.15 11.46 18.23
N ASN A 58 13.34 11.96 19.16
CA ASN A 58 13.83 12.75 20.29
C ASN A 58 14.24 11.87 21.48
N GLU A 59 14.04 10.55 21.41
CA GLU A 59 14.48 9.65 22.46
C GLU A 59 16.01 9.53 22.53
N PRO A 60 16.57 9.34 23.72
CA PRO A 60 18.00 9.09 23.86
C PRO A 60 18.42 7.82 23.13
N ILE A 61 19.56 7.85 22.45
CA ILE A 61 20.11 6.74 21.64
C ILE A 61 20.19 5.41 22.40
N LYS A 62 20.33 5.44 23.73
CA LYS A 62 20.34 4.26 24.60
C LYS A 62 19.04 3.42 24.53
N ASN A 63 17.93 4.03 24.13
CA ASN A 63 16.64 3.37 23.93
C ASN A 63 16.51 2.78 22.51
N GLY A 64 17.39 3.17 21.58
CA GLY A 64 17.41 2.68 20.21
C GLY A 64 17.98 1.27 20.10
N VAL A 65 17.50 0.53 19.10
CA VAL A 65 17.97 -0.81 18.77
C VAL A 65 18.87 -0.73 17.55
N THR A 66 20.05 -1.34 17.62
CA THR A 66 21.00 -1.43 16.50
C THR A 66 20.63 -2.59 15.58
N LEU A 67 21.07 -2.53 14.32
CA LEU A 67 20.73 -3.52 13.28
C LEU A 67 21.02 -4.98 13.69
N ASP A 68 22.05 -5.19 14.50
CA ASP A 68 22.45 -6.50 15.06
C ASP A 68 21.52 -7.07 16.13
N LYS A 69 20.57 -6.27 16.64
CA LYS A 69 19.61 -6.64 17.69
C LYS A 69 18.17 -6.71 17.20
N LEU A 70 17.95 -6.57 15.89
CA LEU A 70 16.63 -6.76 15.29
C LEU A 70 16.39 -8.26 15.11
N GLU A 71 15.27 -8.76 15.64
CA GLU A 71 14.81 -10.13 15.42
C GLU A 71 13.93 -10.12 14.15
N TRP A 72 14.40 -10.77 13.08
CA TRP A 72 13.70 -10.84 11.78
C TRP A 72 12.86 -12.10 11.69
#